data_AF-A0A0G0GQS3-F1
#
_entry.id   AF-A0A0G0GQS3-F1
#
_cell.length_a   1.000
_cell.length_b   1.000
_cell.length_c   1.000
_cell.angle_alpha   90.00
_cell.angle_beta   90.00
_cell.angle_gamma   90.00
#
_symmetry.space_group_name_H-M   'P 1'
#
loop_
_entity.id
_entity.type
_entity.pdbx_description
1 polymer ?
#
loop_
_entity_poly.entity_id
_entity_poly.type
_entity_poly.pdbx_seq_one_letter_code
_entity_poly.pdbx_strand_id
1 'polypeptide(L)' 'MAKNLLRYYQAWLLRKQGKTLLQIGKIMGFSLERARVMVNYINFIIKRKDSHYLELKKIIAKPRKLS' A
#
# COMPACT_ATOMS: atom_id res chain seq x y z
N MET A 1 3.99 -11.95 -5.81
CA MET A 1 2.88 -10.98 -5.72
C MET A 1 2.72 -10.35 -4.33
N ALA A 2 2.57 -11.13 -3.24
CA ALA A 2 2.29 -10.60 -1.89
C ALA A 2 3.31 -9.57 -1.32
N LYS A 3 4.62 -9.73 -1.58
CA LYS A 3 5.67 -8.79 -1.12
C LYS A 3 5.49 -7.38 -1.69
N ASN A 4 5.03 -7.26 -2.94
CA ASN A 4 4.75 -5.96 -3.56
C ASN A 4 3.46 -5.36 -3.01
N LEU A 5 2.44 -6.18 -2.72
CA LEU A 5 1.16 -5.73 -2.16
C LEU A 5 1.33 -5.08 -0.78
N LEU A 6 2.20 -5.62 0.07
CA LEU A 6 2.54 -5.01 1.37
C LEU A 6 3.16 -3.63 1.20
N ARG A 7 4.13 -3.48 0.28
CA ARG A 7 4.74 -2.17 -0.03
C ARG A 7 3.70 -1.18 -0.54
N TYR A 8 2.77 -1.64 -1.39
CA TYR A 8 1.75 -0.75 -1.94
C TYR A 8 0.78 -0.30 -0.84
N TYR A 9 0.43 -1.20 0.07
CA TYR A 9 -0.34 -0.89 1.26
C TYR A 9 0.36 0.09 2.20
N GLN A 10 1.68 -0.04 2.41
CA GLN A 10 2.47 0.92 3.18
C GLN A 10 2.43 2.33 2.56
N ALA A 11 2.57 2.44 1.24
CA ALA A 11 2.42 3.72 0.53
C ALA A 11 1.01 4.32 0.72
N TRP A 12 -0.03 3.48 0.66
CA TRP A 12 -1.41 3.88 0.90
C TRP A 12 -1.66 4.33 2.35
N LEU A 13 -1.09 3.65 3.35
CA LEU A 13 -1.16 4.05 4.75
C LEU A 13 -0.53 5.41 5.00
N LEU A 14 0.67 5.66 4.44
CA LEU A 14 1.32 6.96 4.53
C LEU A 14 0.44 8.07 3.91
N ARG A 15 -0.26 7.75 2.81
CA ARG A 15 -1.22 8.68 2.21
C ARG A 15 -2.40 8.99 3.14
N LYS A 16 -2.93 7.97 3.84
CA LYS A 16 -4.00 8.13 4.85
C LYS A 16 -3.55 8.93 6.08
N GLN A 17 -2.27 8.88 6.43
CA GLN A 17 -1.65 9.73 7.46
C GLN A 17 -1.38 11.17 6.98
N GLY A 18 -1.84 11.56 5.79
CA GLY A 18 -1.72 12.91 5.27
C GLY A 18 -0.43 13.20 4.49
N LYS A 19 0.47 12.22 4.30
CA LYS A 19 1.70 12.44 3.50
C LYS A 19 1.36 12.66 2.03
N THR A 20 2.13 13.52 1.36
CA THR A 20 2.03 13.73 -0.08
C THR A 20 2.71 12.61 -0.86
N LEU A 21 2.37 12.41 -2.13
CA LEU A 21 2.99 11.39 -2.98
C LEU A 21 4.52 11.59 -3.11
N LEU A 22 4.97 12.85 -3.12
CA LEU A 22 6.39 13.20 -3.12
C LEU A 22 7.07 12.74 -1.82
N GLN A 23 6.46 12.99 -0.67
CA GLN A 23 6.98 12.57 0.63
C GLN A 23 7.00 11.04 0.74
N ILE A 24 5.95 10.37 0.28
CA ILE A 24 5.87 8.90 0.28
C ILE A 24 6.99 8.30 -0.56
N GLY A 25 7.22 8.84 -1.77
CA GLY A 25 8.34 8.43 -2.62
C GLY A 25 9.68 8.58 -1.91
N LYS A 26 9.93 9.74 -1.27
CA LYS A 26 11.15 9.98 -0.47
C LYS A 26 11.30 8.99 0.68
N ILE A 27 10.25 8.77 1.48
CA ILE A 27 10.26 7.85 2.64
C ILE A 27 10.59 6.41 2.22
N MET A 28 10.06 5.99 1.07
CA MET A 28 10.14 4.60 0.66
C MET A 28 11.24 4.32 -0.39
N GLY A 29 11.97 5.36 -0.82
CA GLY A 29 13.09 5.26 -1.76
C GLY A 29 12.69 5.11 -3.23
N PHE A 30 11.62 5.78 -3.69
CA PHE A 30 11.19 5.74 -5.09
C PHE A 30 10.54 7.05 -5.58
N SER A 31 10.26 7.13 -6.89
CA SER A 31 9.69 8.32 -7.52
C SER A 31 8.25 8.60 -7.10
N LEU A 32 7.82 9.86 -7.31
CA LEU A 32 6.45 10.30 -7.09
C LEU A 32 5.44 9.49 -7.92
N GLU A 33 5.75 9.21 -9.19
CA GLU A 33 4.88 8.41 -10.06
C GLU A 33 4.71 7.01 -9.53
N ARG A 34 5.78 6.39 -9.02
CA ARG A 34 5.70 5.07 -8.43
C ARG A 34 4.84 5.08 -7.17
N ALA A 35 4.99 6.09 -6.31
CA ALA A 35 4.10 6.27 -5.16
C ALA A 35 2.63 6.46 -5.57
N ARG A 36 2.37 7.23 -6.65
CA ARG A 36 1.01 7.42 -7.20
C ARG A 36 0.39 6.10 -7.62
N VAL A 37 1.11 5.29 -8.40
CA VAL A 37 0.64 3.98 -8.88
C VAL A 37 0.32 3.06 -7.71
N MET A 38 1.19 2.99 -6.71
CA MET A 38 1.00 2.14 -5.53
C MET A 38 -0.27 2.50 -4.74
N VAL A 39 -0.47 3.79 -4.46
CA VAL A 39 -1.65 4.29 -3.75
C VAL A 39 -2.92 4.03 -4.55
N ASN A 40 -2.90 4.32 -5.85
CA ASN A 40 -4.06 4.12 -6.73
C ASN A 40 -4.43 2.65 -6.88
N TYR A 41 -3.45 1.76 -6.96
CA TYR A 41 -3.68 0.31 -7.05
C TYR A 41 -4.41 -0.23 -5.80
N ILE A 42 -4.01 0.21 -4.60
CA ILE A 42 -4.70 -0.19 -3.35
C ILE A 42 -6.12 0.39 -3.30
N ASN A 43 -6.31 1.66 -3.70
CA ASN A 43 -7.66 2.24 -3.80
C ASN A 43 -8.54 1.45 -4.76
N PHE A 44 -8.00 1.05 -5.91
CA PHE A 44 -8.70 0.25 -6.90
C PHE A 44 -9.11 -1.12 -6.35
N ILE A 45 -8.19 -1.83 -5.68
CA ILE A 45 -8.48 -3.12 -5.04
C ILE A 45 -9.58 -2.99 -3.99
N ILE A 46 -9.48 -1.98 -3.11
CA ILE A 46 -10.49 -1.74 -2.06
C ILE A 46 -11.84 -1.43 -2.69
N LYS A 47 -11.88 -0.60 -3.75
CA LYS A 47 -13.12 -0.23 -4.43
C LYS A 47 -13.77 -1.42 -5.14
N ARG A 48 -12.98 -2.25 -5.83
CA ARG A 48 -13.50 -3.40 -6.58
C ARG A 48 -13.82 -4.62 -5.71
N LYS A 49 -13.28 -4.70 -4.49
CA LYS A 49 -13.38 -5.89 -3.62
C LYS A 49 -12.97 -7.18 -4.32
N ASP A 50 -11.99 -7.09 -5.21
CA ASP A 50 -11.54 -8.22 -6.04
C ASP A 50 -10.80 -9.28 -5.21
N SER A 51 -10.39 -10.39 -5.84
CA SER A 51 -9.54 -11.43 -5.24
C SER A 51 -8.33 -10.88 -4.47
N HIS A 52 -7.69 -9.84 -5.01
CA HIS A 52 -6.57 -9.12 -4.38
C HIS A 52 -6.96 -8.41 -3.07
N TYR A 53 -8.24 -8.08 -2.85
CA TYR A 53 -8.72 -7.50 -1.59
C TYR A 53 -8.72 -8.53 -0.46
N LEU A 54 -9.06 -9.80 -0.77
CA LEU A 54 -8.96 -10.90 0.20
C LEU A 54 -7.50 -11.16 0.58
N GLU A 55 -6.58 -11.12 -0.38
CA GLU A 55 -5.14 -11.21 -0.10
C GLU A 55 -4.65 -10.02 0.73
N LEU A 56 -5.05 -8.80 0.38
CA LEU A 56 -4.73 -7.60 1.16
C LEU A 56 -5.23 -7.72 2.60
N LYS A 57 -6.48 -8.17 2.80
CA LYS A 57 -7.04 -8.45 4.11
C LYS A 57 -6.22 -9.48 4.89
N LYS A 58 -5.78 -10.56 4.25
CA LYS A 58 -4.92 -11.58 4.89
C LYS A 58 -3.57 -11.01 5.32
N ILE A 59 -3.00 -10.08 4.54
CA ILE A 59 -1.74 -9.40 4.89
C ILE A 59 -1.94 -8.44 6.07
N ILE A 60 -3.04 -7.67 6.09
CA ILE A 60 -3.36 -6.72 7.17
C ILE A 60 -3.73 -7.46 8.46
N ALA A 61 -4.50 -8.55 8.33
CA ALA A 61 -4.98 -9.35 9.45
C ALA A 61 -3.91 -10.27 10.06
N LYS A 62 -2.72 -10.38 9.45
CA LYS A 62 -1.57 -10.98 10.12
C LYS A 62 -0.98 -9.95 11.07
N PRO A 63 -1.19 -10.05 12.39
CA PRO A 63 -0.32 -9.35 13.33
C PRO A 63 1.09 -9.89 13.06
N ARG A 64 2.00 -9.01 12.60
CA ARG A 64 3.42 -9.28 12.78
C ARG A 64 3.58 -9.41 14.29
N LYS A 65 3.77 -10.64 14.78
CA LYS A 65 4.49 -10.83 16.05
C LYS A 65 5.82 -10.11 15.85
N LEU A 66 5.88 -8.89 16.37
CA LEU A 66 7.11 -8.18 16.63
C LEU A 66 7.74 -8.97 17.79
N SER A 67 8.47 -10.02 17.43
CA SER A 67 9.45 -10.67 18.29
C SER A 67 10.80 -10.05 17.99
#